data_AF-X1I073-F1
#
_entry.id   AF-X1I073-F1
#
_cell.length_a   1.000
_cell.length_b   1.000
_cell.length_c   1.000
_cell.angle_alpha   90.00
_cell.angle_beta   90.00
_cell.angle_gamma   90.00
#
_symmetry.space_group_name_H-M   'P 1'
#
loop_
_entity.id
_entity.type
_entity.pdbx_description
1 polymer ?
#
loop_
_entity_poly.entity_id
_entity_poly.type
_entity_poly.pdbx_seq_one_letter_code
_entity_poly.pdbx_strand_id
1 'polypeptide(L)' 'HTIILVTHETKIAECANRVIHIIDGKIVSDKRVKNKKRVSANDLIK' A
#
# COMPACT_ATOMS: atom_id res chain seq x y z
N HIS A 1 15.83 7.37 -4.91
CA HIS A 1 15.21 6.38 -5.83
C HIS A 1 13.73 6.28 -5.55
N THR A 2 12.91 6.15 -6.58
CA THR A 2 11.44 6.00 -6.46
C THR A 2 11.06 4.55 -6.76
N ILE A 3 10.23 3.95 -5.91
CA ILE A 3 9.77 2.57 -6.05
C ILE A 3 8.24 2.58 -6.11
N ILE A 4 7.68 1.86 -7.07
CA ILE A 4 6.24 1.64 -7.21
C ILE A 4 5.98 0.14 -7.05
N LEU A 5 5.08 -0.20 -6.14
CA LEU A 5 4.63 -1.58 -5.89
C LEU A 5 3.12 -1.64 -6.17
N VAL A 6 2.70 -2.60 -7.00
CA VAL A 6 1.30 -2.88 -7.27
C VAL A 6 0.92 -4.16 -6.53
N THR A 7 -0.10 -4.08 -5.68
CA THR A 7 -0.60 -5.22 -4.90
C THR A 7 -2.08 -5.04 -4.61
N HIS A 8 -2.81 -6.15 -4.50
CA HIS A 8 -4.17 -6.19 -4.00
C HIS A 8 -4.22 -6.31 -2.47
N GLU A 9 -3.07 -6.53 -1.81
CA GLU A 9 -3.00 -6.67 -0.36
C GLU A 9 -2.84 -5.32 0.33
N THR A 10 -3.92 -4.86 0.97
CA THR A 10 -3.97 -3.58 1.71
C THR A 10 -2.85 -3.45 2.75
N LYS A 11 -2.51 -4.54 3.46
CA LYS A 11 -1.47 -4.51 4.50
C LYS A 11 -0.10 -4.14 3.95
N ILE A 12 0.25 -4.68 2.79
CA ILE A 12 1.52 -4.39 2.12
C ILE A 12 1.50 -2.96 1.57
N ALA A 13 0.38 -2.55 0.95
CA ALA A 13 0.22 -1.19 0.44
C ALA A 13 0.39 -0.13 1.56
N GLU A 14 -0.19 -0.36 2.75
CA GLU A 14 -0.09 0.53 3.91
C GLU A 14 1.32 0.71 4.49
N CYS A 15 2.29 -0.13 4.10
CA CYS A 15 3.70 0.06 4.43
C CYS A 15 4.36 1.17 3.58
N ALA A 16 3.77 1.54 2.44
CA ALA A 16 4.32 2.53 1.52
C ALA A 16 4.16 3.97 2.04
N ASN A 17 4.94 4.90 1.48
CA ASN A 17 4.80 6.33 1.78
C ASN A 17 3.48 6.93 1.26
N ARG A 18 2.92 6.37 0.18
CA ARG A 18 1.69 6.81 -0.47
C ARG A 18 0.98 5.58 -1.02
N VAL A 19 -0.34 5.54 -0.88
CA VAL A 19 -1.20 4.50 -1.43
C VAL A 19 -2.20 5.15 -2.37
N ILE A 20 -2.23 4.67 -3.61
CA ILE A 20 -3.21 5.05 -4.62
C ILE A 20 -4.05 3.81 -4.90
N HIS A 21 -5.36 3.90 -4.73
CA HIS A 21 -6.30 2.83 -5.06
C HIS A 21 -6.97 3.18 -6.38
N ILE A 22 -6.93 2.23 -7.31
CA ILE A 22 -7.47 2.38 -8.66
C ILE A 22 -8.52 1.29 -8.87
N ILE A 23 -9.67 1.67 -9.44
CA ILE A 23 -10.74 0.75 -9.87
C ILE A 23 -11.14 1.17 -11.28
N ASP A 24 -11.14 0.22 -12.23
CA ASP A 24 -11.49 0.45 -13.63
C ASP A 24 -10.75 1.64 -14.27
N GLY A 25 -9.45 1.76 -14.00
CA GLY A 25 -8.60 2.84 -14.50
C GLY A 25 -8.83 4.20 -13.83
N LYS A 26 -9.75 4.31 -12.86
CA LYS A 26 -10.03 5.54 -12.11
C LYS A 26 -9.36 5.52 -10.75
N ILE A 27 -8.74 6.63 -10.36
CA ILE A 27 -8.21 6.80 -9.01
C ILE A 27 -9.39 7.06 -8.05
N VAL A 28 -9.66 6.09 -7.19
CA VAL A 28 -10.74 6.18 -6.19
C VAL A 28 -10.24 6.64 -4.82
N SER A 29 -8.94 6.54 -4.56
CA SER A 29 -8.32 7.07 -3.34
C SER A 29 -6.85 7.38 -3.58
N ASP A 30 -6.37 8.47 -2.97
CA ASP A 30 -4.96 8.85 -2.94
C ASP A 30 -4.60 9.36 -1.54
N LYS A 31 -3.72 8.65 -0.84
CA LYS A 31 -3.40 8.92 0.56
C LYS A 31 -1.90 8.87 0.81
N ARG A 32 -1.36 9.89 1.47
CA ARG A 32 -0.05 9.81 2.12
C ARG A 32 -0.18 9.12 3.47
N VAL A 33 0.62 8.09 3.71
CA VAL A 33 0.60 7.35 4.98
C VAL A 33 1.49 8.06 5.99
N LYS A 34 0.89 8.68 7.02
CA LYS A 34 1.62 9.41 8.06
C LYS A 34 2.25 8.49 9.10
N ASN A 35 1.54 7.43 9.50
CA ASN A 35 2.02 6.39 10.42
C ASN A 35 2.14 5.07 9.64
N LYS A 36 3.30 4.82 9.03
CA LYS A 36 3.54 3.59 8.27
C LYS A 36 3.34 2.39 9.20
N LYS A 37 2.43 1.47 8.84
CA LYS A 37 2.33 0.21 9.59
C LYS A 37 3.61 -0.59 9.35
N ARG A 38 4.27 -0.98 10.43
CA ARG A 38 5.33 -1.99 10.35
C ARG A 38 4.66 -3.35 10.41
N VAL A 39 4.67 -4.04 9.28
CA VAL A 39 4.17 -5.40 9.16
C VAL A 39 5.35 -6.33 9.42
N SER A 40 5.18 -7.31 10.33
CA SER A 40 6.22 -8.30 10.60
C SER A 40 6.19 -9.39 9.52
N ALA A 41 7.29 -10.12 9.33
CA ALA A 41 7.33 -11.23 8.37
C ALA A 41 6.23 -12.28 8.66
N ASN A 42 5.86 -12.47 9.92
CA ASN A 42 4.82 -13.39 10.34
C ASN A 42 3.40 -12.96 9.90
N ASP A 43 3.18 -11.67 9.62
CA ASP A 43 1.87 -11.14 9.22
C ASP A 43 1.58 -11.32 7.72
N LEU A 44 2.62 -11.65 6.94
CA LEU A 44 2.59 -11.83 5.49
C LEU A 44 2.35 -13.30 5.08
N ILE A 45 2.43 -14.23 6.03
CA ILE A 45 2.23 -15.66 5.80
C ILE A 45 0.90 -16.05 6.47
N LYS A 46 -0.18 -16.05 5.68
CA LYS A 46 -1.47 -16.63 6.05
C LYS A 46 -2.00 -17.46 4.90
#